data_AF-A0A658NK42-F1
#
_entry.id   AF-A0A658NK42-F1
#
_cell.length_a   1.000
_cell.length_b   1.000
_cell.length_c   1.000
_cell.angle_alpha   90.00
_cell.angle_beta   90.00
_cell.angle_gamma   90.00
#
_symmetry.space_group_name_H-M   'P 1'
#
loop_
_entity.id
_entity.type
_entity.pdbx_description
1 polymer ?
#
loop_
_entity_poly.entity_id
_entity_poly.type
_entity_poly.pdbx_seq_one_letter_code
_entity_poly.pdbx_strand_id
1 'polypeptide(L)' 'YYRQRGIRGGFNQVLTFDNLLHATPFVKRIQDAMTILRDAYGSHVDIEFTANFSMDRTCRINVLQCRPLQVQVSGNIA' A
#
# COMPACT_ATOMS: atom_id res chain seq x y z
N TYR A 1 -21.50 -15.27 0.21
CA TYR A 1 -22.02 -15.40 -1.18
C TYR A 1 -21.94 -16.84 -1.71
N TYR A 2 -20.75 -17.44 -1.91
CA TYR A 2 -20.61 -18.80 -2.49
C TYR A 2 -21.26 -19.94 -1.70
N ARG A 3 -21.32 -19.83 -0.36
CA ARG A 3 -21.88 -20.88 0.53
C ARG A 3 -23.41 -21.06 0.40
N GLN A 4 -24.13 -20.07 -0.12
CA GLN A 4 -25.59 -20.14 -0.32
C GLN A 4 -26.01 -20.80 -1.65
N ARG A 5 -25.07 -21.07 -2.57
CA ARG A 5 -25.37 -21.59 -3.92
C ARG A 5 -25.08 -23.08 -4.13
N GLY A 6 -24.69 -23.83 -3.10
CA GLY A 6 -24.53 -25.30 -3.21
C GLY A 6 -23.47 -25.78 -4.22
N ILE A 7 -22.60 -24.89 -4.72
CA ILE A 7 -21.55 -25.25 -5.68
C ILE A 7 -20.49 -26.06 -4.95
N ARG A 8 -20.46 -27.37 -5.22
CA ARG A 8 -19.39 -28.27 -4.75
C ARG A 8 -18.21 -28.16 -5.71
N GLY A 9 -17.06 -27.72 -5.18
CA GLY A 9 -15.74 -27.97 -5.77
C GLY A 9 -15.36 -27.13 -6.99
N GLY A 10 -15.23 -25.82 -6.83
CA GLY A 10 -14.42 -24.98 -7.72
C GLY A 10 -13.36 -24.28 -6.88
N PHE A 11 -12.10 -24.29 -7.30
CA PHE A 11 -11.02 -23.65 -6.56
C PHE A 11 -11.36 -22.18 -6.27
N ASN A 12 -11.62 -21.85 -5.00
CA ASN A 12 -11.76 -20.47 -4.54
C ASN A 12 -10.34 -19.87 -4.41
N GLN A 13 -9.65 -19.66 -5.52
CA GLN A 13 -8.38 -18.93 -5.49
C GLN A 13 -8.68 -17.45 -5.28
N VAL A 14 -8.26 -16.94 -4.14
CA VAL A 14 -8.31 -15.51 -3.82
C VAL A 14 -6.95 -14.93 -4.17
N LEU A 15 -6.94 -13.86 -4.97
CA LEU A 15 -5.74 -13.09 -5.18
C LEU A 15 -5.39 -12.36 -3.88
N THR A 16 -4.20 -12.63 -3.37
CA THR A 16 -3.64 -11.95 -2.21
C THR A 16 -2.39 -11.19 -2.62
N PHE A 17 -1.97 -10.26 -1.76
CA PHE A 17 -0.69 -9.57 -1.92
C PHE A 17 0.43 -10.25 -1.12
N ASP A 18 0.26 -11.50 -0.67
CA ASP A 18 1.23 -12.13 0.24
C ASP A 18 2.64 -12.18 -0.36
N ASN A 19 2.75 -12.54 -1.63
CA ASN A 19 4.04 -12.54 -2.32
C ASN A 19 4.62 -11.13 -2.44
N LEU A 20 3.79 -10.12 -2.71
CA LEU A 20 4.24 -8.72 -2.81
C LEU A 20 4.74 -8.22 -1.46
N LEU A 21 3.97 -8.42 -0.39
CA LEU A 21 4.21 -7.85 0.93
C LEU A 21 5.28 -8.60 1.72
N HIS A 22 5.40 -9.91 1.54
CA HIS A 22 6.33 -10.75 2.32
C HIS A 22 7.56 -11.21 1.52
N ALA A 23 7.43 -11.44 0.21
CA ALA A 23 8.49 -12.03 -0.60
C ALA A 23 9.24 -11.03 -1.48
N THR A 24 8.93 -9.72 -1.38
CA THR A 24 9.68 -8.68 -2.10
C THR A 24 10.12 -7.56 -1.15
N PRO A 25 11.15 -6.78 -1.51
CA PRO A 25 11.55 -5.58 -0.76
C PRO A 25 10.52 -4.43 -0.78
N PHE A 26 9.33 -4.63 -1.35
CA PHE A 26 8.34 -3.58 -1.61
C PHE A 26 7.99 -2.77 -0.36
N VAL A 27 7.66 -3.43 0.76
CA VAL A 27 7.30 -2.75 2.02
C VAL A 27 8.44 -1.85 2.50
N LYS A 28 9.67 -2.37 2.50
CA LYS A 28 10.86 -1.61 2.90
C LYS A 28 11.07 -0.39 1.99
N ARG A 29 10.91 -0.53 0.68
CA ARG A 29 11.04 0.58 -0.29
C ARG A 29 10.01 1.69 -0.05
N ILE A 30 8.75 1.33 0.23
CA ILE A 30 7.70 2.32 0.55
C ILE A 30 8.01 3.02 1.88
N GLN A 31 8.47 2.30 2.90
CA GLN A 31 8.88 2.89 4.18
C GLN A 31 10.04 3.89 4.02
N ASP A 32 11.06 3.53 3.23
CA ASP A 32 12.21 4.39 2.97
C ASP A 32 11.77 5.64 2.19
N ALA A 33 10.93 5.49 1.16
CA ALA A 33 10.37 6.61 0.42
C ALA A 33 9.53 7.55 1.31
N MET A 34 8.67 7.00 2.17
CA MET A 34 7.86 7.78 3.11
C MET A 34 8.71 8.55 4.12
N THR A 35 9.81 7.95 4.59
CA THR A 35 10.78 8.62 5.47
C THR A 35 11.42 9.80 4.77
N ILE A 36 11.92 9.61 3.56
CA ILE A 36 12.53 10.68 2.75
C ILE A 36 11.53 11.81 2.51
N LEU A 37 10.29 11.50 2.13
CA LEU A 37 9.26 12.50 1.85
C LEU A 37 8.84 13.26 3.11
N ARG A 38 8.67 12.56 4.24
CA ARG A 38 8.37 13.22 5.54
C ARG A 38 9.46 14.21 5.91
N ASP A 39 10.72 13.79 5.83
CA ASP A 39 11.85 14.63 6.23
C ASP A 39 12.00 15.83 5.29
N ALA A 40 11.76 15.65 3.99
CA ALA A 40 11.75 16.73 3.01
C ALA A 40 10.60 17.75 3.21
N TYR A 41 9.43 17.28 3.64
CA TYR A 41 8.26 18.14 3.89
C TYR A 41 8.21 18.70 5.33
N GLY A 42 9.08 18.24 6.23
CA GLY A 42 9.07 18.60 7.65
C GLY A 42 7.78 18.23 8.40
N SER A 43 6.98 17.32 7.84
CA SER A 43 5.67 16.91 8.36
C SER A 43 5.31 15.52 7.87
N HIS A 44 4.38 14.84 8.54
CA HIS A 44 3.83 13.59 8.02
C HIS A 44 3.17 13.83 6.66
N VAL A 45 3.25 12.85 5.76
CA VAL A 45 2.71 12.94 4.41
C VAL A 45 1.74 11.82 4.14
N ASP A 46 0.78 12.11 3.26
CA ASP A 46 -0.07 11.14 2.57
C ASP A 46 0.39 11.08 1.11
N ILE A 47 0.52 9.87 0.57
CA ILE A 47 1.03 9.65 -0.79
C ILE A 47 0.10 8.77 -1.61
N GLU A 48 -0.01 9.10 -2.90
CA GLU A 48 -0.57 8.21 -3.91
C GLU A 48 0.57 7.74 -4.80
N PHE A 49 0.62 6.44 -5.11
CA PHE A 49 1.71 5.86 -5.89
C PHE A 49 1.22 4.72 -6.79
N THR A 50 2.05 4.39 -7.79
CA THR A 50 1.91 3.18 -8.60
C THR A 50 3.14 2.30 -8.43
N ALA A 51 2.95 0.98 -8.54
CA ALA A 51 4.01 -0.01 -8.54
C ALA A 51 3.98 -0.80 -9.84
N ASN A 52 5.03 -0.67 -10.65
CA ASN A 52 5.16 -1.33 -11.95
C ASN A 52 6.23 -2.41 -11.85
N PHE A 53 5.95 -3.59 -12.41
CA PHE A 53 6.88 -4.73 -12.41
C PHE A 53 7.35 -5.01 -13.83
N SER A 54 8.66 -5.03 -14.03
CA SER A 54 9.27 -5.49 -15.29
C SER A 54 9.35 -7.03 -15.33
N MET A 55 9.70 -7.57 -16.50
CA MET A 55 9.80 -9.03 -16.70
C MET A 55 10.84 -9.70 -15.78
N ASP A 56 11.87 -8.97 -15.38
CA ASP A 56 12.89 -9.40 -14.40
C ASP A 56 12.41 -9.29 -12.93
N ARG A 57 11.13 -8.96 -12.72
CA ARG A 57 10.48 -8.75 -11.42
C ARG A 57 11.00 -7.54 -10.63
N THR A 58 11.74 -6.64 -11.27
CA THR A 58 12.11 -5.37 -10.65
C THR A 58 10.87 -4.49 -10.47
N CYS A 59 10.63 -4.06 -9.23
CA CYS A 59 9.54 -3.14 -8.90
C CYS A 59 10.00 -1.68 -9.03
N ARG A 60 9.33 -0.90 -9.87
CA ARG A 60 9.48 0.56 -9.94
C ARG A 60 8.28 1.26 -9.31
N ILE A 61 8.54 2.08 -8.30
CA ILE A 61 7.53 2.89 -7.61
C ILE A 61 7.54 4.29 -8.24
N ASN A 62 6.38 4.79 -8.67
CA ASN A 62 6.22 6.18 -9.09
C ASN A 62 5.23 6.87 -8.15
N VAL A 63 5.63 7.99 -7.56
CA VAL A 63 4.77 8.82 -6.71
C VAL A 63 3.93 9.72 -7.61
N LEU A 64 2.60 9.65 -7.47
CA LEU A 64 1.65 10.44 -8.23
C LEU A 64 1.17 11.67 -7.44
N GLN A 65 1.10 11.55 -6.12
CA GLN A 65 0.74 12.65 -5.22
C GLN A 65 1.51 12.52 -3.90
N CYS A 66 1.90 13.66 -3.32
CA CYS A 66 2.47 13.75 -1.98
C CYS A 66 1.98 15.05 -1.34
N ARG A 67 1.24 14.93 -0.23
CA ARG A 67 0.67 16.08 0.50
C ARG A 67 0.92 15.95 2.00
N PRO A 68 1.13 17.06 2.73
CA PRO A 68 1.13 17.02 4.19
C PRO A 68 -0.15 16.37 4.73
N LEU A 69 0.00 15.47 5.69
CA LEU A 69 -1.10 14.77 6.33
C LEU A 69 -1.86 15.76 7.23
N GLN A 70 -3.05 16.16 6.79
CA GLN A 70 -3.97 16.95 7.61
C GLN A 70 -4.79 16.00 8.48
N VAL A 71 -4.48 15.94 9.77
CA VAL A 71 -5.27 15.19 10.75
C VAL A 71 -6.22 16.16 11.45
N GLN A 72 -7.52 15.89 11.37
CA GLN A 72 -8.49 16.61 12.19
C GLN A 72 -8.43 16.03 13.60
N VAL A 73 -7.89 16.79 14.56
CA VAL A 73 -7.95 16.41 15.98
C VAL A 73 -9.37 16.70 16.46
N SER A 74 -10.22 15.67 16.52
CA SER A 74 -11.50 15.75 17.22
C SER A 74 -11.25 15.73 18.74
N GLY A 75 -10.87 16.88 19.29
CA GLY A 75 -10.73 17.06 20.73
C GLY A 75 -12.07 17.34 21.38
N ASN A 76 -12.54 16.44 22.25
CA ASN A 76 -13.32 16.86 23.40
C ASN A 76 -12.30 17.39 24.41
N ILE A 77 -12.18 18.71 24.48
CA ILE A 77 -11.45 19.38 25.56
C ILE A 77 -12.43 19.42 26.73
N ALA A 78 -12.20 18.54 27.72
CA ALA A 78 -12.77 18.69 29.05
C ALA A 78 -11.75 19.40 29.94
#